data_AF-A0A374UL06-F1
#
_entry.id   AF-A0A374UL06-F1
#
_cell.length_a   1.000
_cell.length_b   1.000
_cell.length_c   1.000
_cell.angle_alpha   90.00
_cell.angle_beta   90.00
_cell.angle_gamma   90.00
#
_symmetry.space_group_name_H-M   'P 1'
#
loop_
_entity.id
_entity.type
_entity.pdbx_description
1 polymer ?
#
loop_
_entity_poly.entity_id
_entity_poly.type
_entity_poly.pdbx_seq_one_letter_code
_entity_poly.pdbx_strand_id
1 'polypeptide(L)'
;MSSVHKVNYKQLAISLAISLGIGVLSGIITMVGMDDFKSANKPPLTPPDYLFPIVWTILFILMGISAYIIYRSDALEKSNALIVYGIQLLVNFFWPIFFFNMSAYLFSFIWIIILWLLIILMIKMFYPISKTAALLQIPYLIWVTFAAYLNFGVFLLN
;
A
#
# COMPACT_ATOMS: atom_id res chain seq x y z
N MET A 1 -4.37 -37.36 3.64
CA MET A 1 -4.98 -36.97 2.35
C MET A 1 -4.92 -35.45 2.25
N SER A 2 -3.86 -34.91 1.64
CA SER A 2 -3.69 -33.47 1.44
C SER A 2 -4.61 -33.01 0.31
N SER A 3 -5.71 -32.36 0.64
CA SER A 3 -6.49 -31.62 -0.35
C SER A 3 -5.58 -30.54 -0.93
N VAL A 4 -5.10 -30.76 -2.16
CA VAL A 4 -4.50 -29.69 -2.95
C VAL A 4 -5.63 -28.68 -3.16
N HIS A 5 -5.66 -27.61 -2.35
CA HIS A 5 -6.61 -26.52 -2.53
C HIS A 5 -6.37 -25.93 -3.92
N LYS A 6 -7.23 -26.29 -4.88
CA LYS A 6 -7.21 -25.71 -6.21
C LYS A 6 -7.33 -24.19 -6.09
N VAL A 7 -6.43 -23.49 -6.74
CA VAL A 7 -6.46 -22.02 -6.82
C VAL A 7 -7.79 -21.60 -7.44
N ASN A 8 -8.54 -20.74 -6.75
CA ASN A 8 -9.74 -20.14 -7.30
C ASN A 8 -9.34 -18.87 -8.07
N TYR A 9 -9.07 -19.03 -9.36
CA TYR A 9 -8.61 -17.95 -10.23
C TYR A 9 -9.56 -16.75 -10.27
N LYS A 10 -10.87 -16.97 -10.16
CA LYS A 10 -11.86 -15.88 -10.12
C LYS A 10 -11.67 -15.00 -8.89
N GLN A 11 -11.54 -15.63 -7.72
CA GLN A 11 -11.35 -14.90 -6.46
C GLN A 11 -9.98 -14.19 -6.42
N LEU A 12 -8.93 -14.85 -6.93
CA LEU A 12 -7.61 -14.22 -7.05
C LEU A 12 -7.64 -13.01 -7.99
N ALA A 13 -8.27 -13.14 -9.15
CA ALA A 13 -8.40 -12.04 -10.11
C ALA A 13 -9.16 -10.85 -9.49
N ILE A 14 -10.20 -11.09 -8.70
CA ILE A 14 -10.94 -10.02 -8.00
C ILE A 14 -10.03 -9.31 -6.98
N SER A 15 -9.29 -10.03 -6.15
CA SER A 15 -8.39 -9.42 -5.16
C SER A 15 -7.27 -8.60 -5.80
N LEU A 16 -6.72 -9.09 -6.92
CA LEU A 16 -5.74 -8.36 -7.72
C LEU A 16 -6.36 -7.13 -8.38
N ALA A 17 -7.56 -7.24 -8.95
CA ALA A 17 -8.26 -6.12 -9.58
C ALA A 17 -8.56 -4.99 -8.58
N ILE A 18 -8.94 -5.32 -7.34
CA ILE A 18 -9.19 -4.32 -6.29
C ILE A 18 -7.91 -3.57 -5.94
N SER A 19 -6.84 -4.28 -5.63
CA SER A 19 -5.56 -3.68 -5.22
C SER A 19 -4.92 -2.87 -6.34
N LEU A 20 -4.78 -3.46 -7.53
CA LEU A 20 -4.22 -2.78 -8.70
C LEU A 20 -5.11 -1.64 -9.19
N GLY A 21 -6.43 -1.82 -9.15
CA GLY A 21 -7.39 -0.78 -9.55
C GLY A 21 -7.24 0.47 -8.69
N ILE A 22 -7.14 0.30 -7.37
CA ILE A 22 -6.89 1.43 -6.45
C ILE A 22 -5.55 2.10 -6.77
N GLY A 23 -4.49 1.32 -6.98
CA GLY A 23 -3.18 1.84 -7.34
C GLY A 23 -3.16 2.65 -8.63
N VAL A 24 -3.80 2.13 -9.68
CA VAL A 24 -3.90 2.79 -10.99
C VAL A 24 -4.73 4.07 -10.89
N LEU A 25 -5.88 4.03 -10.22
CA LEU A 25 -6.74 5.20 -10.05
C LEU A 25 -6.02 6.31 -9.27
N SER A 26 -5.37 5.95 -8.16
CA SER A 26 -4.58 6.89 -7.37
C SER A 26 -3.45 7.49 -8.19
N GLY A 27 -2.72 6.66 -8.94
CA GLY A 27 -1.64 7.10 -9.83
C GLY A 27 -2.11 8.09 -10.89
N ILE A 28 -3.19 7.78 -11.62
CA ILE A 28 -3.75 8.66 -12.66
C ILE A 28 -4.14 10.03 -12.08
N ILE A 29 -4.78 10.06 -10.90
CA ILE A 29 -5.17 11.32 -10.24
C ILE A 29 -3.94 12.13 -9.84
N THR A 30 -2.88 11.46 -9.41
CA THR A 30 -1.65 12.07 -8.89
C THR A 30 -0.75 12.61 -10.00
N MET A 31 -0.87 12.11 -11.24
CA MET A 31 -0.06 12.59 -12.38
C MET A 31 -0.19 14.10 -12.62
N VAL A 32 -1.31 14.72 -12.20
CA VAL A 32 -1.58 16.15 -12.37
C VAL A 32 -0.63 17.02 -11.52
N GLY A 33 -0.29 16.59 -10.30
CA GLY A 33 0.61 17.34 -9.38
C GLY A 33 2.09 16.94 -9.46
N MET A 34 2.46 16.01 -10.35
CA MET A 34 3.85 15.53 -10.46
C MET A 34 4.82 16.60 -10.98
N ASP A 35 4.34 17.59 -11.73
CA ASP A 35 5.20 18.67 -12.25
C ASP A 35 5.64 19.64 -11.16
N ASP A 36 4.77 19.92 -10.17
CA ASP A 36 5.13 20.74 -9.00
C ASP A 36 6.20 20.03 -8.15
N PHE A 37 6.10 18.71 -7.98
CA PHE A 37 7.11 17.90 -7.27
C PHE A 37 8.49 17.89 -7.94
N LYS A 38 8.57 18.06 -9.27
CA LYS A 38 9.87 18.16 -9.95
C LYS A 38 10.63 19.44 -9.59
N SER A 39 9.91 20.47 -9.14
CA SER A 39 10.47 21.76 -8.74
C SER A 39 10.81 21.86 -7.25
N ALA A 40 10.26 20.96 -6.43
CA ALA A 40 10.46 20.93 -4.98
C ALA A 40 11.89 20.48 -4.58
N ASN A 41 12.37 20.99 -3.45
CA ASN A 41 13.63 20.54 -2.86
C ASN A 41 13.47 19.11 -2.32
N LYS A 42 14.32 18.19 -2.78
CA LYS A 42 14.26 16.75 -2.48
C LYS A 42 15.32 16.36 -1.44
N PRO A 43 14.99 15.53 -0.43
CA PRO A 43 15.97 15.04 0.53
C PRO A 43 16.99 14.09 -0.12
N PRO A 44 18.15 13.86 0.53
CA PRO A 44 19.09 12.84 0.08
C PRO A 44 18.41 11.46 -0.01
N LEU A 45 18.90 10.60 -0.89
CA LEU A 45 18.33 9.27 -1.20
C LEU A 45 16.99 9.27 -1.94
N THR A 46 16.54 10.40 -2.49
CA THR A 46 15.36 10.39 -3.37
C THR A 46 15.64 9.54 -4.62
N PRO A 47 14.87 8.46 -4.87
CA PRO A 47 15.14 7.56 -5.98
C PRO A 47 14.70 8.19 -7.31
N PRO A 48 15.11 7.62 -8.44
CA PRO A 48 14.59 8.02 -9.75
C PRO A 48 13.05 7.91 -9.81
N ASP A 49 12.40 8.87 -10.47
CA ASP A 49 10.94 8.98 -10.51
C ASP A 49 10.24 7.71 -11.05
N TYR A 50 10.87 7.00 -11.99
CA TYR A 50 10.35 5.75 -12.57
C TYR A 50 10.33 4.57 -11.58
N LEU A 51 11.09 4.62 -10.48
CA LEU A 51 11.16 3.52 -9.52
C LEU A 51 9.87 3.43 -8.69
N PHE A 52 9.25 4.56 -8.39
CA PHE A 52 7.99 4.62 -7.63
C PHE A 52 6.87 3.76 -8.24
N PRO A 53 6.46 3.95 -9.51
CA PRO A 53 5.38 3.15 -10.08
C PRO A 53 5.72 1.66 -10.13
N ILE A 54 6.98 1.29 -10.43
CA ILE A 54 7.41 -0.11 -10.45
C ILE A 54 7.24 -0.77 -9.09
N VAL A 55 7.76 -0.14 -8.03
CA VAL A 55 7.67 -0.69 -6.68
C VAL A 55 6.21 -0.77 -6.22
N TRP A 56 5.43 0.30 -6.41
CA TRP A 56 4.01 0.30 -6.04
C TRP A 56 3.20 -0.78 -6.77
N THR A 57 3.43 -0.99 -8.08
CA THR A 57 2.78 -2.08 -8.81
C THR A 57 3.07 -3.45 -8.19
N ILE A 58 4.34 -3.73 -7.87
CA ILE A 58 4.72 -4.98 -7.21
C ILE A 58 4.00 -5.10 -5.86
N LEU A 59 3.99 -4.04 -5.06
CA LEU A 59 3.33 -4.03 -3.76
C LEU A 59 1.82 -4.28 -3.85
N PHE A 60 1.13 -3.68 -4.83
CA PHE A 60 -0.30 -3.93 -5.05
C PHE A 60 -0.58 -5.38 -5.44
N ILE A 61 0.29 -6.01 -6.24
CA ILE A 61 0.18 -7.45 -6.54
C ILE A 61 0.30 -8.28 -5.26
N LEU A 62 1.31 -7.99 -4.42
CA LEU A 62 1.53 -8.70 -3.15
C LEU A 62 0.34 -8.51 -2.20
N MET A 63 -0.21 -7.29 -2.10
CA MET A 63 -1.43 -6.98 -1.35
C MET A 63 -2.63 -7.81 -1.84
N GLY A 64 -2.87 -7.85 -3.15
CA GLY A 64 -3.95 -8.64 -3.74
C GLY A 64 -3.80 -10.14 -3.48
N ILE A 65 -2.59 -10.68 -3.58
CA ILE A 65 -2.30 -12.09 -3.25
C ILE A 65 -2.55 -12.36 -1.76
N SER A 66 -2.07 -11.50 -0.87
CA SER A 66 -2.31 -11.65 0.58
C SER A 66 -3.80 -11.60 0.91
N ALA A 67 -4.54 -10.66 0.35
CA ALA A 67 -5.99 -10.54 0.55
C ALA A 67 -6.73 -11.80 0.06
N TYR A 68 -6.32 -12.35 -1.10
CA TYR A 68 -6.87 -13.62 -1.60
C TYR A 68 -6.62 -14.77 -0.62
N ILE A 69 -5.40 -14.91 -0.08
CA ILE A 69 -5.06 -15.96 0.89
C ILE A 69 -5.94 -15.85 2.14
N ILE A 70 -6.12 -14.65 2.69
CA ILE A 70 -6.96 -14.40 3.87
C ILE A 70 -8.43 -14.70 3.56
N TYR A 71 -8.94 -14.24 2.41
CA TYR A 71 -10.33 -14.47 1.99
C TYR A 71 -10.67 -15.96 1.86
N ARG A 72 -9.73 -16.75 1.34
CA ARG A 72 -9.84 -18.21 1.18
C ARG A 72 -9.70 -19.00 2.48
N SER A 73 -9.23 -18.39 3.56
CA SER A 73 -9.09 -19.08 4.84
C SER A 73 -10.45 -19.40 5.46
N ASP A 74 -10.50 -20.42 6.31
CA ASP A 74 -11.69 -20.75 7.12
C ASP A 74 -11.66 -20.05 8.49
N ALA A 75 -10.75 -19.09 8.69
CA ALA A 75 -10.63 -18.35 9.95
C ALA A 75 -11.85 -17.45 10.19
N LEU A 76 -12.39 -17.47 11.40
CA LEU A 76 -13.50 -16.62 11.81
C LEU A 76 -13.16 -15.12 11.72
N GLU A 77 -11.92 -14.76 12.05
CA GLU A 77 -11.44 -13.38 12.08
C GLU A 77 -11.11 -12.79 10.69
N LYS A 78 -11.27 -13.55 9.60
CA LYS A 78 -10.89 -13.10 8.25
C LYS A 78 -11.64 -11.85 7.80
N SER A 79 -12.91 -11.70 8.20
CA SER A 79 -13.72 -10.54 7.82
C SER A 79 -13.16 -9.25 8.44
N ASN A 80 -12.82 -9.29 9.73
CA ASN A 80 -12.21 -8.16 10.43
C ASN A 80 -10.85 -7.79 9.82
N ALA A 81 -10.04 -8.80 9.49
CA ALA A 81 -8.75 -8.60 8.84
C ALA A 81 -8.88 -7.95 7.45
N LEU A 82 -9.86 -8.37 6.65
CA LEU A 82 -10.14 -7.79 5.32
C LEU A 82 -10.73 -6.38 5.39
N ILE A 83 -11.49 -6.05 6.45
CA ILE A 83 -11.94 -4.67 6.70
C ILE A 83 -10.74 -3.75 6.95
N VAL A 84 -9.79 -4.16 7.79
CA VAL A 84 -8.57 -3.38 8.03
C VAL A 84 -7.75 -3.21 6.75
N TYR A 85 -7.64 -4.26 5.93
CA TYR A 85 -7.05 -4.15 4.60
C TYR A 85 -7.77 -3.14 3.70
N GLY A 86 -9.11 -3.14 3.67
CA GLY A 86 -9.89 -2.18 2.90
C GLY A 86 -9.68 -0.73 3.37
N ILE A 87 -9.68 -0.50 4.68
CA ILE A 87 -9.38 0.82 5.27
C ILE A 87 -7.96 1.24 4.92
N GLN A 88 -7.00 0.33 5.03
CA GLN A 88 -5.60 0.59 4.68
C GLN A 88 -5.46 0.98 3.21
N LEU A 89 -6.15 0.32 2.28
CA LEU A 89 -6.13 0.70 0.86
C LEU A 89 -6.72 2.09 0.63
N LEU A 90 -7.81 2.44 1.31
CA LEU A 90 -8.39 3.78 1.19
C LEU A 90 -7.43 4.85 1.69
N VAL A 91 -6.79 4.64 2.84
CA VAL A 91 -5.77 5.58 3.36
C VAL A 91 -4.59 5.67 2.40
N ASN A 92 -4.15 4.55 1.82
CA ASN A 92 -3.10 4.52 0.80
C ASN A 92 -3.48 5.33 -0.45
N PHE A 93 -4.72 5.20 -0.93
CA PHE A 93 -5.23 5.89 -2.11
C PHE A 93 -5.15 7.42 -1.99
N PHE A 94 -5.44 7.96 -0.81
CA PHE A 94 -5.44 9.41 -0.58
C PHE A 94 -4.05 10.00 -0.32
N TRP A 95 -3.11 9.21 0.20
CA TRP A 95 -1.77 9.69 0.52
C TRP A 95 -1.08 10.45 -0.63
N PRO A 96 -0.98 9.89 -1.87
CA PRO A 96 -0.28 10.59 -2.94
C PRO A 96 -1.07 11.81 -3.43
N ILE A 97 -2.39 11.84 -3.31
CA ILE A 97 -3.21 13.02 -3.64
C ILE A 97 -2.85 14.18 -2.71
N PHE A 98 -2.76 13.92 -1.41
CA PHE A 98 -2.37 14.94 -0.43
C PHE A 98 -0.94 15.43 -0.66
N PHE A 99 -0.04 14.52 -1.02
CA PHE A 99 1.36 14.85 -1.20
C PHE A 99 1.64 15.60 -2.49
N PHE A 100 1.21 15.07 -3.64
CA PHE A 100 1.56 15.61 -4.95
C PHE A 100 0.56 16.67 -5.45
N ASN A 101 -0.74 16.46 -5.30
CA ASN A 101 -1.73 17.41 -5.86
C ASN A 101 -1.99 18.60 -4.93
N MET A 102 -1.94 18.38 -3.61
CA MET A 102 -2.22 19.44 -2.64
C MET A 102 -0.96 20.07 -2.04
N SER A 103 0.22 19.51 -2.31
CA SER A 103 1.50 19.94 -1.71
C SER A 103 1.44 20.07 -0.17
N ALA A 104 0.54 19.34 0.48
CA ALA A 104 0.27 19.46 1.91
C ALA A 104 1.24 18.55 2.68
N TYR A 105 2.53 18.87 2.67
CA TYR A 105 3.60 17.94 3.08
C TYR A 105 3.47 17.48 4.53
N LEU A 106 3.27 18.38 5.49
CA LEU A 106 3.09 18.00 6.90
C LEU A 106 1.86 17.11 7.11
N PHE A 107 0.75 17.46 6.46
CA PHE A 107 -0.48 16.66 6.53
C PHE A 107 -0.28 15.28 5.92
N SER A 108 0.40 15.21 4.77
CA SER A 108 0.75 13.97 4.07
C SER A 108 1.69 13.09 4.89
N PHE A 109 2.58 13.70 5.68
CA PHE A 109 3.44 12.99 6.62
C PHE A 109 2.62 12.37 7.76
N ILE A 110 1.73 13.13 8.41
CA ILE A 110 0.84 12.56 9.43
C ILE A 110 -0.01 11.43 8.84
N TRP A 111 -0.50 11.63 7.61
CA TRP A 111 -1.29 10.63 6.89
C TRP A 111 -0.50 9.34 6.59
N ILE A 112 0.78 9.45 6.19
CA ILE A 112 1.60 8.26 5.94
C ILE A 112 1.96 7.51 7.22
N ILE A 113 2.03 8.19 8.37
CA ILE A 113 2.17 7.52 9.67
C ILE A 113 0.90 6.73 10.03
N ILE A 114 -0.28 7.27 9.76
CA ILE A 114 -1.56 6.54 9.92
C ILE A 114 -1.55 5.29 9.02
N LEU A 115 -1.15 5.45 7.76
CA LEU A 115 -1.00 4.33 6.83
C LEU A 115 -0.04 3.27 7.37
N TRP A 116 1.13 3.68 7.86
CA TRP A 116 2.15 2.79 8.41
C TRP A 116 1.62 1.97 9.60
N LEU A 117 0.89 2.61 10.52
CA LEU A 117 0.26 1.94 11.66
C LEU A 117 -0.81 0.93 11.20
N LEU A 118 -1.61 1.28 10.19
CA LEU A 118 -2.61 0.38 9.61
C LEU A 118 -1.96 -0.85 8.95
N ILE A 119 -0.80 -0.69 8.31
CA ILE A 119 -0.06 -1.83 7.74
C ILE A 119 0.41 -2.77 8.84
N ILE A 120 0.93 -2.24 9.96
CA ILE A 120 1.32 -3.07 11.11
C ILE A 120 0.12 -3.80 11.70
N LEU A 121 -1.00 -3.10 11.88
CA LEU A 121 -2.23 -3.72 12.37
C LEU A 121 -2.69 -4.84 11.44
N MET A 122 -2.71 -4.60 10.13
CA MET A 122 -3.03 -5.59 9.12
C MET A 122 -2.10 -6.80 9.19
N ILE A 123 -0.78 -6.60 9.28
CA ILE A 123 0.20 -7.69 9.43
C ILE A 123 -0.09 -8.52 10.69
N LYS A 124 -0.34 -7.86 11.82
CA LYS A 124 -0.67 -8.53 13.09
C LYS A 124 -1.94 -9.38 12.99
N MET A 125 -2.95 -8.90 12.27
CA MET A 125 -4.21 -9.64 12.05
C MET A 125 -4.07 -10.77 11.02
N PHE A 126 -3.23 -10.57 9.99
CA PHE A 126 -3.00 -11.59 8.96
C PHE A 126 -2.13 -12.74 9.51
N TYR A 127 -1.20 -12.45 10.41
CA TYR A 127 -0.23 -13.43 10.92
C TYR A 127 -0.85 -14.70 11.55
N PRO A 128 -1.85 -14.62 12.46
CA PRO A 128 -2.50 -15.81 13.02
C PRO A 128 -3.37 -16.56 12.00
N ILE A 129 -3.83 -15.89 10.93
CA ILE A 129 -4.65 -16.51 9.87
C ILE A 129 -3.75 -17.22 8.83
N SER A 130 -2.72 -16.53 8.36
CA SER A 130 -1.74 -17.03 7.40
C SER A 130 -0.43 -16.25 7.50
N LYS A 131 0.62 -16.93 7.98
CA LYS A 131 1.98 -16.39 8.02
C LYS A 131 2.45 -15.90 6.65
N THR A 132 2.14 -16.65 5.59
CA THR A 132 2.49 -16.26 4.22
C THR A 132 1.83 -14.94 3.84
N ALA A 133 0.53 -14.78 4.08
CA ALA A 133 -0.18 -13.54 3.76
C ALA A 133 0.40 -12.34 4.51
N ALA A 134 0.81 -12.51 5.77
CA ALA A 134 1.44 -11.46 6.56
C ALA A 134 2.86 -11.13 6.08
N LEU A 135 3.69 -12.13 5.77
CA LEU A 135 5.08 -11.91 5.34
C LEU A 135 5.17 -11.21 3.97
N LEU A 136 4.22 -11.46 3.07
CA LEU A 136 4.12 -10.75 1.79
C LEU A 136 3.91 -9.23 1.96
N GLN A 137 3.52 -8.75 3.14
CA GLN A 137 3.33 -7.34 3.45
C GLN A 137 4.57 -6.67 4.06
N ILE A 138 5.62 -7.44 4.37
CA ILE A 138 6.88 -6.87 4.88
C ILE A 138 7.56 -5.93 3.87
N PRO A 139 7.68 -6.28 2.56
CA PRO A 139 8.19 -5.34 1.56
C PRO A 139 7.39 -4.04 1.51
N TYR A 140 6.06 -4.12 1.73
CA TYR A 140 5.21 -2.95 1.78
C TYR A 140 5.52 -2.04 2.98
N LEU A 141 5.65 -2.62 4.18
CA LEU A 141 5.99 -1.87 5.39
C LEU A 141 7.37 -1.18 5.25
N ILE A 142 8.35 -1.85 4.66
CA ILE A 142 9.68 -1.28 4.39
C ILE A 142 9.57 -0.09 3.44
N TRP A 143 8.83 -0.25 2.33
CA TRP A 143 8.66 0.82 1.36
C TRP A 143 7.94 2.04 1.95
N VAL A 144 6.89 1.84 2.75
CA VAL A 144 6.17 2.96 3.39
C VAL A 144 7.03 3.65 4.45
N THR A 145 7.92 2.92 5.12
CA THR A 145 8.92 3.53 6.03
C THR A 145 9.86 4.45 5.25
N PHE A 146 10.33 4.00 4.10
CA PHE A 146 11.16 4.82 3.21
C PHE A 146 10.39 6.03 2.65
N ALA A 147 9.15 5.84 2.23
CA ALA A 147 8.28 6.93 1.78
C ALA A 147 8.02 7.96 2.89
N ALA A 148 7.90 7.53 4.15
CA ALA A 148 7.74 8.44 5.28
C ALA A 148 8.98 9.30 5.52
N TYR A 149 10.17 8.72 5.39
CA TYR A 149 11.44 9.45 5.40
C TYR A 149 11.48 10.53 4.30
N LEU A 150 11.17 10.16 3.05
CA LEU A 150 11.16 11.11 1.94
C LEU A 150 10.13 12.22 2.15
N ASN A 151 8.92 11.87 2.58
CA ASN A 151 7.84 12.82 2.82
C ASN A 151 8.23 13.86 3.90
N PHE A 152 8.81 13.39 5.02
CA PHE A 152 9.33 14.26 6.06
C PHE A 152 10.47 15.14 5.58
N GLY A 153 11.39 14.60 4.79
CA GLY A 153 12.49 15.37 4.21
C GLY A 153 12.00 16.48 3.28
N VAL A 154 10.97 16.22 2.46
CA VAL A 154 10.35 17.25 1.62
C VAL A 154 9.67 18.33 2.46
N PHE A 155 8.96 17.95 3.53
CA PHE A 155 8.38 18.91 4.48
C PHE A 155 9.43 19.81 5.14
N LEU A 156 10.62 19.29 5.49
CA LEU A 156 11.66 20.12 6.11
C LEU A 156 12.31 21.11 5.13
N LEU A 157 12.25 20.84 3.83
CA LEU A 157 12.95 21.59 2.79
C LEU A 157 12.06 22.59 2.03
N ASN A 158 10.74 22.60 2.28
CA ASN A 158 9.75 23.43 1.60
C ASN A 158 8.70 23.92 2.61
#